data_AF-A0A6G7K312-F1
#
_entry.id   AF-A0A6G7K312-F1
#
_cell.length_a   1.000
_cell.length_b   1.000
_cell.length_c   1.000
_cell.angle_alpha   90.00
_cell.angle_beta   90.00
_cell.angle_gamma   90.00
#
_symmetry.space_group_name_H-M   'P 1'
#
loop_
_entity.id
_entity.type
_entity.pdbx_description
1 polymer ?
#
loop_
_entity_poly.entity_id
_entity_poly.type
_entity_poly.pdbx_seq_one_letter_code
_entity_poly.pdbx_strand_id
1 'polypeptide(L)' 'VGYNPKAVPFVPISGWNGDNMIEASTNCPWYKGWEKETKAGKVTGKTLLEAIDAIEPPSRPTDKPLRLPLQ' A
#
# COMPACT_ATOMS: atom_id res chain seq x y z
N VAL A 1 -13.34 -6.29 -15.02
CA VAL A 1 -12.62 -5.01 -15.26
C VAL A 1 -12.63 -4.26 -13.95
N GLY A 2 -11.47 -4.02 -13.33
CA GLY A 2 -11.35 -3.31 -12.05
C GLY A 2 -10.27 -3.87 -11.12
N TYR A 3 -9.95 -3.12 -10.07
CA TYR A 3 -9.06 -3.54 -9.00
C TYR A 3 -9.76 -4.57 -8.09
N ASN A 4 -9.01 -5.53 -7.53
CA ASN A 4 -9.50 -6.40 -6.48
C ASN A 4 -9.45 -5.65 -5.13
N PRO A 5 -10.59 -5.31 -4.48
CA PRO A 5 -10.58 -4.56 -3.23
C PRO A 5 -9.82 -5.26 -2.10
N LYS A 6 -9.74 -6.60 -2.11
CA LYS A 6 -8.98 -7.35 -1.12
C LYS A 6 -7.47 -7.14 -1.22
N ALA A 7 -6.97 -6.73 -2.37
CA ALA A 7 -5.55 -6.42 -2.58
C ALA A 7 -5.21 -4.96 -2.23
N VAL A 8 -6.20 -4.15 -1.82
CA VAL A 8 -6.04 -2.72 -1.58
C VAL A 8 -6.16 -2.44 -0.07
N PRO A 9 -5.10 -1.90 0.58
CA PRO A 9 -5.19 -1.49 1.96
C PRO A 9 -6.02 -0.20 2.09
N PHE A 10 -6.94 -0.15 3.06
CA PHE A 10 -7.74 1.03 3.37
C PHE A 10 -7.30 1.64 4.70
N VAL A 11 -6.74 2.85 4.66
CA VAL A 11 -6.17 3.53 5.82
C VAL A 11 -6.93 4.83 6.08
N PRO A 12 -7.63 4.98 7.23
CA PRO A 12 -8.22 6.26 7.61
C PRO A 12 -7.10 7.21 8.08
N ILE A 13 -6.91 8.33 7.40
CA ILE A 13 -5.83 9.30 7.68
C ILE A 13 -6.36 10.71 7.90
N SER A 14 -5.58 11.52 8.62
CA SER A 14 -5.67 12.98 8.58
C SER A 14 -4.37 13.53 8.02
N GLY A 15 -4.40 14.00 6.78
CA GLY A 15 -3.20 14.58 6.14
C GLY A 15 -2.72 15.87 6.82
N TRP A 16 -3.61 16.58 7.52
CA TRP A 16 -3.28 17.83 8.22
C TRP A 16 -2.63 17.58 9.60
N ASN A 17 -3.21 16.67 10.38
CA ASN A 17 -2.73 16.38 11.75
C ASN A 17 -1.69 15.25 11.80
N GLY A 18 -1.52 14.49 10.72
CA GLY A 18 -0.59 13.36 10.66
C GLY A 18 -1.16 12.02 11.16
N ASP A 19 -2.45 11.94 11.48
CA ASP A 19 -3.07 10.71 12.00
C ASP A 19 -2.91 9.54 11.01
N ASN A 20 -2.36 8.41 11.49
CA ASN A 20 -2.10 7.19 10.72
C ASN A 20 -1.22 7.37 9.47
N MET A 21 -0.49 8.49 9.35
CA MET A 21 0.43 8.72 8.23
C MET A 21 1.73 7.91 8.40
N ILE A 22 2.44 8.16 9.50
CA ILE A 22 3.71 7.50 9.85
C ILE A 22 3.53 6.68 11.12
N GLU A 23 2.86 7.24 12.13
CA GLU A 23 2.55 6.60 13.41
C GLU A 23 1.04 6.37 13.57
N ALA A 24 0.67 5.38 14.39
CA ALA A 24 -0.73 5.07 14.65
C ALA A 24 -1.40 6.18 15.50
N SER A 25 -2.57 6.62 15.07
CA SER A 25 -3.34 7.64 15.77
C SER A 25 -4.06 7.09 17.00
N THR A 26 -4.09 7.86 18.08
CA THR A 26 -4.91 7.60 19.27
C THR A 26 -6.36 8.07 19.09
N ASN A 27 -6.65 8.89 18.08
CA ASN A 27 -7.97 9.45 17.80
C ASN A 27 -8.93 8.45 17.15
N CYS A 28 -8.44 7.27 16.73
CA CYS A 28 -9.23 6.24 16.06
C CYS A 28 -9.22 4.91 16.84
N PRO A 29 -9.80 4.84 18.05
CA PRO A 29 -9.77 3.62 18.86
C PRO A 29 -10.52 2.43 18.22
N TRP A 30 -11.42 2.70 17.27
CA TRP A 30 -12.16 1.70 16.51
C TRP A 30 -11.33 1.03 15.41
N TYR A 31 -10.24 1.66 14.97
CA TYR A 31 -9.44 1.20 13.85
C TYR A 31 -8.38 0.19 14.32
N LYS A 32 -8.48 -1.04 13.80
CA LYS A 32 -7.58 -2.15 14.19
C LYS A 32 -6.39 -2.33 13.26
N GLY A 33 -6.38 -1.62 12.13
CA GLY A 33 -5.41 -1.78 11.05
C GLY A 33 -6.07 -2.11 9.72
N TRP A 34 -5.30 -1.97 8.65
CA TRP A 34 -5.64 -2.37 7.30
C TRP A 34 -5.12 -3.79 7.04
N GLU A 35 -5.72 -4.41 6.02
CA GLU A 35 -5.35 -5.73 5.54
C GLU A 35 -5.33 -5.72 4.02
N LYS A 36 -4.38 -6.43 3.41
CA LYS A 36 -4.41 -6.74 1.99
C LYS A 36 -3.94 -8.15 1.69
N GLU A 37 -4.55 -8.78 0.71
CA GLU A 37 -4.13 -10.07 0.14
C GLU A 37 -3.13 -9.82 -0.99
N THR A 38 -1.95 -10.41 -0.88
CA THR A 38 -0.94 -10.45 -1.95
C THR A 38 -0.70 -11.88 -2.40
N LYS A 39 0.11 -12.08 -3.44
CA LYS A 39 0.45 -13.43 -3.93
C LYS A 39 1.24 -14.24 -2.91
N ALA A 40 1.98 -13.56 -2.02
CA ALA A 40 2.77 -14.17 -0.95
C ALA A 40 1.95 -14.41 0.33
N GLY A 41 0.75 -13.86 0.44
CA GLY A 41 -0.14 -14.05 1.59
C GLY A 41 -0.82 -12.76 2.04
N LYS A 42 -1.41 -12.82 3.23
CA LYS A 42 -2.11 -11.69 3.85
C LYS A 42 -1.11 -10.80 4.60
N VAL A 43 -1.13 -9.51 4.31
CA VAL A 43 -0.30 -8.48 4.96
C VAL A 43 -1.20 -7.51 5.71
N THR A 44 -0.77 -7.12 6.91
CA THR A 44 -1.51 -6.19 7.77
C THR A 44 -0.61 -5.06 8.25
N GLY A 45 -1.19 -3.89 8.49
CA GLY A 45 -0.51 -2.73 9.08
C GLY A 45 -1.53 -1.76 9.64
N LYS A 46 -1.08 -0.61 10.13
CA LYS A 46 -1.92 0.46 10.67
C LYS A 46 -1.75 1.76 9.89
N THR A 47 -0.54 2.10 9.47
CA THR A 47 -0.23 3.42 8.91
C THR A 47 -0.15 3.41 7.39
N LEU A 48 -0.16 4.61 6.78
CA LEU A 48 0.00 4.79 5.35
C LEU A 48 1.43 4.44 4.90
N LEU A 49 2.43 4.77 5.71
CA LEU A 49 3.82 4.39 5.45
C LEU A 49 3.96 2.87 5.35
N GLU A 50 3.40 2.12 6.31
CA GLU A 50 3.42 0.66 6.27
C GLU A 50 2.68 0.11 5.04
N ALA A 51 1.61 0.79 4.58
CA ALA A 51 0.88 0.38 3.38
C ALA A 51 1.72 0.53 2.10
N ILE A 52 2.54 1.58 2.03
CA ILE A 52 3.50 1.84 0.94
C ILE A 52 4.66 0.84 0.99
N ASP A 53 5.26 0.63 2.16
CA ASP A 53 6.36 -0.32 2.34
C ASP A 53 5.93 -1.77 2.01
N ALA A 54 4.66 -2.09 2.22
CA ALA A 54 4.11 -3.38 1.86
C ALA A 54 3.84 -3.58 0.35
N ILE A 55 4.12 -2.59 -0.52
CA ILE A 55 3.92 -2.75 -1.97
C ILE A 55 4.95 -3.76 -2.51
N GLU A 56 4.47 -4.77 -3.23
CA GLU A 56 5.37 -5.73 -3.88
C GLU A 56 6.19 -5.03 -4.97
N PRO A 57 7.53 -5.19 -4.97
CA PRO A 57 8.37 -4.54 -5.95
C PRO A 57 8.02 -5.04 -7.36
N PRO A 58 7.89 -4.15 -8.36
CA PRO A 58 7.58 -4.56 -9.72
C PRO A 58 8.76 -5.33 -10.32
N SER A 59 8.46 -6.34 -11.13
CA SER A 59 9.46 -7.04 -11.91
C SER A 59 10.08 -6.09 -12.95
N ARG A 60 11.41 -5.98 -12.95
CA ARG A 60 12.14 -5.20 -13.96
C ARG A 60 12.01 -5.88 -15.32
N PRO A 61 11.79 -5.14 -16.42
CA PRO A 61 11.55 -5.73 -17.74
C PRO A 61 12.84 -6.15 -18.45
N THR A 62 13.69 -6.95 -17.80
CA THR A 62 14.94 -7.48 -18.38
C THR A 62 14.69 -8.51 -19.47
N ASP A 63 13.57 -9.22 -19.40
CA ASP A 63 13.19 -10.27 -20.36
C ASP A 63 12.43 -9.71 -21.56
N LYS A 64 12.14 -8.40 -21.57
CA LYS A 64 11.43 -7.75 -22.68
C LYS A 64 12.42 -7.24 -23.73
N PRO A 65 12.03 -7.24 -25.03
CA PRO A 65 12.84 -6.62 -26.07
C PRO A 65 13.17 -5.15 -25.75
N LEU A 66 14.39 -4.73 -26.08
CA LEU A 66 14.84 -3.34 -25.90
C LEU A 66 13.88 -2.36 -26.58
N ARG A 67 13.51 -1.31 -25.85
CA ARG A 67 12.74 -0.16 -26.35
C ARG A 67 13.38 1.11 -25.79
N LEU A 68 13.83 2.01 -26.66
CA LEU A 68 14.45 3.28 -26.28
C LEU A 68 13.80 4.40 -27.12
N PRO A 69 12.80 5.12 -26.58
CA PRO A 69 12.24 6.29 -27.25
C PRO A 69 13.28 7.41 -27.25
N LEU A 70 13.44 8.09 -28.40
CA LEU A 70 14.30 9.25 -28.52
C LEU A 70 13.61 10.46 -27.86
N GLN A 71 14.35 11.22 -27.06
CA GLN A 71 13.89 12.43 -26.39
C GLN A 71 14.16 13.68 -27.23
#